data_AF-A0A1D8NQZ6-F1
#
_entry.id   AF-A0A1D8NQZ6-F1
#
_cell.length_a   1.000
_cell.length_b   1.000
_cell.length_c   1.000
_cell.angle_alpha   90.00
_cell.angle_beta   90.00
_cell.angle_gamma   90.00
#
_symmetry.space_group_name_H-M   'P 1'
#
loop_
_entity.id
_entity.type
_entity.pdbx_description
1 polymer ?
#
loop_
_entity_poly.entity_id
_entity_poly.type
_entity_poly.pdbx_seq_one_letter_code
_entity_poly.pdbx_strand_id
1 'polypeptide(L)'
;MHGRLFGGAIAQTNTDPAMMPAPGPPTQTLVDKGREQFHRTCAQCHGRNMVNSGTTSYDLRKFPTDQPDRFFNSVTNGKNSMPSFSGALDPGAIQWLWAYVSTRGGKEM
;
A
#
# COMPACT_ATOMS: atom_id res chain seq x y z
N MET A 1 15.50 16.77 43.89
CA MET A 1 16.52 16.43 42.88
C MET A 1 16.31 14.99 42.43
N HIS A 2 16.21 14.77 41.12
CA HIS A 2 16.09 13.48 40.38
C HIS A 2 14.70 12.81 40.47
N GLY A 3 13.79 12.85 39.49
CA GLY A 3 13.93 13.04 38.05
C GLY A 3 14.24 11.72 37.35
N ARG A 4 13.22 11.07 36.76
CA ARG A 4 13.29 10.22 35.55
C ARG A 4 11.93 9.54 35.25
N LEU A 5 11.17 10.19 34.39
CA LEU A 5 10.12 9.59 33.57
C LEU A 5 10.82 8.80 32.45
N PHE A 6 10.71 7.47 32.44
CA PHE A 6 11.04 6.68 31.26
C PHE A 6 9.73 6.36 30.52
N GLY A 7 9.37 7.26 29.60
CA GLY A 7 8.39 6.99 28.56
C GLY A 7 8.98 5.99 27.57
N GLY A 8 8.63 4.72 27.72
CA GLY A 8 8.88 3.69 26.72
C GLY A 8 7.94 3.90 25.55
N ALA A 9 8.46 4.44 24.45
CA ALA A 9 7.78 4.39 23.15
C ALA A 9 7.75 2.93 22.70
N ILE A 10 6.60 2.28 22.86
CA ILE A 10 6.33 0.99 22.23
C ILE A 10 6.36 1.18 20.72
N ALA A 11 7.28 0.47 20.06
CA ALA A 11 7.30 0.35 18.62
C ALA A 11 5.99 -0.33 18.19
N GLN A 12 5.18 0.36 17.39
CA GLN A 12 3.95 -0.19 16.82
C GLN A 12 4.29 -1.31 15.85
N THR A 13 4.26 -2.55 16.32
CA THR A 13 4.07 -3.73 15.47
C THR A 13 2.62 -3.69 15.00
N ASN A 14 2.38 -2.98 13.89
CA ASN A 14 1.08 -2.80 13.27
C ASN A 14 0.61 -4.11 12.61
N THR A 15 0.13 -5.06 13.43
CA THR A 15 -0.46 -6.33 12.97
C THR A 15 -1.92 -6.47 13.46
N ASP A 16 -2.58 -5.39 13.84
CA ASP A 16 -3.97 -5.48 14.32
C ASP A 16 -4.98 -5.52 13.14
N PRO A 17 -5.77 -6.61 13.01
CA PRO A 17 -6.73 -6.80 11.92
C PRO A 17 -8.03 -5.99 12.07
N ALA A 18 -8.18 -5.14 13.10
CA ALA A 18 -9.40 -4.35 13.33
C ALA A 18 -9.44 -2.99 12.62
N MET A 19 -8.39 -2.59 11.87
CA MET A 19 -8.41 -1.36 11.05
C MET A 19 -9.01 -1.61 9.65
N MET A 20 -10.20 -2.21 9.60
CA MET A 20 -11.03 -2.20 8.40
C MET A 20 -11.77 -0.85 8.38
N PRO A 21 -11.49 0.08 7.45
CA PRO A 21 -12.31 1.28 7.35
C PRO A 21 -13.71 0.88 6.84
N ALA A 22 -14.73 1.45 7.48
CA ALA A 22 -16.11 1.47 7.00
C ALA A 22 -16.19 2.01 5.55
N PRO A 23 -17.29 1.79 4.80
CA PRO A 23 -17.41 2.24 3.42
C PRO A 23 -17.32 3.77 3.35
N GLY A 24 -16.14 4.25 2.98
CA GLY A 24 -15.75 5.65 2.94
C GLY A 24 -14.35 5.75 2.34
N PRO A 25 -13.91 6.95 1.92
CA PRO A 25 -12.56 7.14 1.40
C PRO A 25 -11.52 6.68 2.44
N PRO A 26 -10.39 6.09 2.01
CA PRO A 26 -9.40 5.57 2.93
C PRO A 26 -8.90 6.67 3.87
N THR A 27 -8.81 6.36 5.16
CA THR A 27 -8.26 7.30 6.14
C THR A 27 -6.79 7.59 5.82
N GLN A 28 -6.30 8.80 6.15
CA GLN A 28 -4.91 9.16 5.88
C GLN A 28 -3.90 8.20 6.54
N THR A 29 -4.20 7.68 7.72
CA THR A 29 -3.39 6.66 8.38
C THR A 29 -3.22 5.41 7.52
N LEU A 30 -4.27 4.95 6.83
CA LEU A 30 -4.21 3.79 5.94
C LEU A 30 -3.42 4.08 4.67
N VAL A 31 -3.58 5.29 4.12
CA VAL A 31 -2.82 5.76 2.97
C VAL A 31 -1.33 5.84 3.30
N ASP A 32 -0.96 6.31 4.49
CA ASP A 32 0.42 6.40 4.95
C ASP A 32 1.05 5.02 5.16
N LYS A 33 0.34 4.08 5.80
CA LYS A 33 0.75 2.67 5.92
C LYS A 33 0.92 2.03 4.53
N GLY A 34 -0.03 2.27 3.63
CA GLY A 34 0.02 1.81 2.25
C GLY A 34 1.22 2.34 1.49
N ARG A 35 1.52 3.64 1.63
CA ARG A 35 2.69 4.28 1.03
C ARG A 35 3.99 3.64 1.52
N GLU A 36 4.09 3.39 2.82
CA GLU A 36 5.27 2.76 3.41
C GLU A 36 5.45 1.33 2.90
N GLN A 37 4.39 0.52 2.91
CA GLN A 37 4.42 -0.83 2.37
C GLN A 37 4.78 -0.84 0.88
N PHE A 38 4.21 0.09 0.12
CA PHE A 38 4.47 0.24 -1.31
C PHE A 38 5.95 0.55 -1.58
N HIS A 39 6.56 1.42 -0.78
CA HIS A 39 7.98 1.75 -0.90
C HIS A 39 8.89 0.54 -0.66
N ARG A 40 8.51 -0.36 0.25
CA ARG A 40 9.30 -1.55 0.59
C ARG A 40 9.16 -2.66 -0.47
N THR A 41 7.96 -2.83 -1.04
CA THR A 41 7.66 -3.99 -1.89
C THR A 41 7.49 -3.66 -3.38
N CYS A 42 6.86 -2.55 -3.71
CA CYS A 42 6.35 -2.27 -5.06
C CYS A 42 7.22 -1.27 -5.84
N ALA A 43 7.88 -0.36 -5.11
CA ALA A 43 8.58 0.78 -5.70
C ALA A 43 9.81 0.41 -6.53
N GLN A 44 10.35 -0.80 -6.38
CA GLN A 44 11.44 -1.30 -7.23
C GLN A 44 11.03 -1.33 -8.71
N CYS A 45 9.79 -1.69 -9.00
CA CYS A 45 9.28 -1.83 -10.36
C CYS A 45 8.36 -0.65 -10.73
N HIS A 46 7.44 -0.28 -9.84
CA HIS A 46 6.47 0.78 -10.08
C HIS A 46 7.01 2.19 -9.73
N GLY A 47 8.27 2.29 -9.33
CA GLY A 47 8.94 3.53 -8.99
C GLY A 47 8.47 4.12 -7.65
N ARG A 48 9.25 5.07 -7.12
CA ARG A 48 8.86 5.74 -5.88
C ARG A 48 7.63 6.60 -6.16
N ASN A 49 6.72 6.70 -5.20
CA ASN A 49 5.48 7.46 -5.37
C ASN A 49 4.56 7.00 -6.53
N MET A 50 4.70 5.76 -7.04
CA MET A 50 4.04 5.26 -8.26
C MET A 50 4.52 5.90 -9.57
N VAL A 51 5.64 6.63 -9.54
CA VAL A 51 6.24 7.24 -10.73
C VAL A 51 7.40 6.35 -11.18
N ASN A 52 7.15 5.51 -12.18
CA ASN A 52 8.20 4.74 -12.84
C ASN A 52 8.85 5.56 -13.97
N SER A 53 10.10 5.27 -14.31
CA SER A 53 10.83 5.96 -15.40
C SER A 53 10.38 5.53 -16.81
N GLY A 54 9.27 4.79 -16.93
CA GLY A 54 8.63 4.38 -18.16
C GLY A 54 9.41 3.31 -18.92
N THR A 55 9.03 2.04 -18.77
CA THR A 55 9.18 0.98 -19.81
C THR A 55 8.86 -0.42 -19.30
N THR A 56 9.23 -0.78 -18.07
CA THR A 56 9.18 -2.20 -17.61
C THR A 56 7.94 -2.55 -16.80
N SER A 57 7.21 -1.57 -16.27
CA SER A 57 6.10 -1.80 -15.34
C SER A 57 4.90 -0.92 -15.66
N TYR A 58 3.70 -1.41 -15.33
CA TYR A 58 2.48 -0.64 -15.52
C TYR A 58 2.51 0.63 -14.68
N ASP A 59 2.10 1.75 -15.27
CA ASP A 59 1.97 3.04 -14.57
C ASP A 59 0.70 3.03 -13.73
N LEU A 60 0.85 2.86 -12.41
CA LEU A 60 -0.27 2.74 -11.48
C LEU A 60 -1.07 4.05 -11.36
N ARG A 61 -0.54 5.18 -11.80
CA ARG A 61 -1.26 6.47 -11.82
C ARG A 61 -2.39 6.48 -12.87
N LYS A 62 -2.31 5.56 -13.85
CA LYS A 62 -3.34 5.29 -14.86
C LYS A 62 -4.25 4.11 -14.51
N PHE A 63 -4.06 3.49 -13.35
CA PHE A 63 -4.86 2.33 -12.95
C PHE A 63 -6.32 2.74 -12.66
N PRO A 64 -7.32 1.98 -13.16
CA PRO A 64 -8.73 2.28 -12.91
C PRO A 64 -9.11 2.05 -11.44
N THR A 65 -9.52 3.10 -10.73
CA THR A 65 -9.89 3.03 -9.30
C THR A 65 -11.27 2.45 -9.06
N ASP A 66 -12.09 2.34 -10.09
CA ASP A 66 -13.40 1.68 -10.12
C ASP A 66 -13.30 0.14 -10.17
N GLN A 67 -12.11 -0.41 -10.39
CA GLN A 67 -11.87 -1.86 -10.49
C GLN A 67 -10.88 -2.36 -9.42
N PRO A 68 -11.23 -2.28 -8.12
CA PRO A 68 -10.37 -2.76 -7.03
C PRO A 68 -10.01 -4.24 -7.17
N ASP A 69 -10.92 -5.10 -7.63
CA ASP A 69 -10.68 -6.54 -7.79
C ASP A 69 -9.50 -6.83 -8.74
N ARG A 70 -9.31 -5.99 -9.76
CA ARG A 70 -8.17 -6.12 -10.69
C ARG A 70 -6.85 -5.87 -9.98
N PHE A 71 -6.83 -4.96 -9.01
CA PHE A 71 -5.65 -4.69 -8.20
C PHE A 71 -5.36 -5.87 -7.28
N PHE A 72 -6.35 -6.31 -6.50
CA PHE A 72 -6.21 -7.44 -5.58
C PHE A 72 -5.78 -8.71 -6.31
N ASN A 73 -6.40 -9.00 -7.46
CA ASN A 73 -6.01 -10.13 -8.28
C ASN A 73 -4.56 -10.04 -8.78
N SER A 74 -4.12 -8.86 -9.25
CA SER A 74 -2.76 -8.67 -9.76
C SER A 74 -1.70 -8.76 -8.65
N VAL A 75 -1.98 -8.24 -7.45
CA VAL A 75 -1.06 -8.33 -6.31
C VAL A 75 -1.00 -9.75 -5.77
N THR A 76 -2.15 -10.38 -5.58
CA THR A 76 -2.22 -11.74 -5.02
C THR A 76 -1.66 -12.77 -5.98
N ASN A 77 -2.06 -12.75 -7.26
CA ASN A 77 -1.72 -13.80 -8.22
C ASN A 77 -0.55 -13.44 -9.14
N GLY A 78 -0.05 -12.20 -9.10
CA GLY A 78 0.90 -11.70 -10.07
C GLY A 78 0.25 -11.39 -11.41
N LYS A 79 1.00 -10.75 -12.31
CA LYS A 79 0.54 -10.40 -13.66
C LYS A 79 1.70 -10.13 -14.61
N ASN A 80 1.79 -10.88 -15.71
CA ASN A 80 2.92 -10.80 -16.64
C ASN A 80 4.25 -10.97 -15.87
N SER A 81 5.16 -9.98 -15.95
CA SER A 81 6.42 -9.95 -15.20
C SER A 81 6.28 -9.51 -13.73
N MET A 82 5.08 -9.15 -13.26
CA MET A 82 4.82 -8.82 -11.86
C MET A 82 4.69 -10.11 -11.04
N PRO A 83 5.49 -10.31 -9.97
CA PRO A 83 5.41 -11.51 -9.14
C PRO A 83 4.11 -11.57 -8.34
N SER A 84 3.73 -12.79 -7.94
CA SER A 84 2.67 -13.02 -6.95
C SER A 84 3.18 -12.68 -5.56
N PHE A 85 2.32 -12.04 -4.76
CA PHE A 85 2.58 -11.75 -3.35
C PHE A 85 1.67 -12.52 -2.39
N SER A 86 0.96 -13.54 -2.89
CA SER A 86 0.19 -14.46 -2.06
C SER A 86 1.10 -15.11 -1.01
N GLY A 87 0.75 -14.99 0.27
CA GLY A 87 1.55 -15.50 1.39
C GLY A 87 2.78 -14.66 1.76
N ALA A 88 3.22 -13.74 0.89
CA ALA A 88 4.31 -12.80 1.18
C ALA A 88 3.80 -11.49 1.82
N LEU A 89 2.56 -11.10 1.52
CA LEU A 89 1.89 -9.95 2.12
C LEU A 89 0.68 -10.42 2.93
N ASP A 90 0.50 -9.82 4.10
CA ASP A 90 -0.73 -9.99 4.88
C ASP A 90 -1.93 -9.39 4.12
N PRO A 91 -3.13 -10.00 4.18
CA PRO A 91 -4.33 -9.45 3.54
C PRO A 91 -4.63 -8.00 3.92
N GLY A 92 -4.38 -7.60 5.17
CA GLY A 92 -4.52 -6.22 5.64
C GLY A 92 -3.51 -5.28 4.99
N ALA A 93 -2.28 -5.73 4.77
CA ALA A 93 -1.26 -4.96 4.06
C ALA A 93 -1.66 -4.71 2.59
N ILE A 94 -2.27 -5.69 1.92
CA ILE A 94 -2.79 -5.53 0.56
C ILE A 94 -3.92 -4.48 0.52
N GLN A 95 -4.76 -4.42 1.55
CA GLN A 95 -5.78 -3.37 1.66
C GLN A 95 -5.16 -1.97 1.86
N TRP A 96 -4.11 -1.84 2.67
CA TRP A 96 -3.41 -0.56 2.82
C TRP A 96 -2.74 -0.14 1.51
N LEU A 97 -2.16 -1.08 0.77
CA LEU A 97 -1.63 -0.81 -0.57
C LEU A 97 -2.72 -0.28 -1.51
N TRP A 98 -3.92 -0.87 -1.50
CA TRP A 98 -5.05 -0.37 -2.26
C TRP A 98 -5.47 1.04 -1.82
N ALA A 99 -5.54 1.30 -0.50
CA ALA A 99 -5.83 2.62 0.04
C ALA A 99 -4.86 3.69 -0.51
N TYR A 100 -3.57 3.36 -0.61
CA TYR A 100 -2.59 4.25 -1.22
C TYR A 100 -2.75 4.37 -2.75
N VAL A 101 -2.89 3.26 -3.47
CA VAL A 101 -3.01 3.27 -4.94
C VAL A 101 -4.26 4.02 -5.40
N SER A 102 -5.41 3.78 -4.77
CA SER A 102 -6.67 4.46 -5.07
C SER A 102 -6.64 5.98 -4.87
N THR A 103 -5.74 6.51 -4.04
CA THR A 103 -5.57 7.97 -3.89
C THR A 103 -4.81 8.62 -5.03
N ARG A 104 -4.16 7.86 -5.92
CA ARG A 104 -3.37 8.41 -7.04
C ARG A 104 -3.64 7.75 -8.40
N GLY A 105 -4.19 6.55 -8.42
CA GLY A 105 -4.70 5.90 -9.61
C GLY A 105 -5.86 6.71 -10.21
N GLY A 106 -5.96 6.72 -11.54
CA GLY A 106 -6.99 7.46 -12.26
C GLY A 106 -6.85 8.99 -12.20
N LYS A 107 -5.80 9.54 -11.58
CA LYS A 107 -5.60 11.00 -11.48
C LYS A 107 -4.75 11.61 -12.60
N GLU A 108 -3.96 10.80 -13.31
CA GLU A 108 -3.28 11.24 -14.54
C GLU A 108 -4.05 10.72 -15.75
N MET A 109 -4.91 11.62 -16.27
CA MET A 109 -5.52 11.57 -17.59
C MET A 109 -4.61 12.26 -18.60
#